data_AF-A0A5J4S9X0-F1
#
_entry.id   AF-A0A5J4S9X0-F1
#
_cell.length_a   1.000
_cell.length_b   1.000
_cell.length_c   1.000
_cell.angle_alpha   90.00
_cell.angle_beta   90.00
_cell.angle_gamma   90.00
#
_symmetry.space_group_name_H-M   'P 1'
#
loop_
_entity.id
_entity.type
_entity.pdbx_description
1 polymer ?
#
loop_
_entity_poly.entity_id
_entity_poly.type
_entity_poly.pdbx_seq_one_letter_code
_entity_poly.pdbx_strand_id
1 'polypeptide(L)' 'METSFKVGDKVTVKGEKGTAEIVKIYPYGIIEVEMSDGTAKNVRTHELNKIK' A
#
# COMPACT_ATOMS: atom_id res chain seq x y z
N MET A 1 -17.67 0.52 1.32
CA MET A 1 -16.49 0.73 2.20
C MET A 1 -15.52 1.62 1.44
N GLU A 2 -15.46 2.91 1.76
CA GLU A 2 -14.40 3.80 1.29
C GLU A 2 -13.11 3.40 2.01
N THR A 3 -12.27 2.58 1.38
CA THR A 3 -10.89 2.42 1.86
C THR A 3 -10.07 3.58 1.31
N SER A 4 -10.22 4.75 1.94
CA SER A 4 -9.45 5.96 1.64
C SER A 4 -8.02 5.78 2.14
N PHE A 5 -7.22 5.05 1.38
CA PHE A 5 -5.77 5.02 1.53
C PHE A 5 -5.21 6.42 1.31
N LYS A 6 -4.21 6.81 2.10
CA LYS A 6 -3.50 8.08 1.98
C LYS A 6 -2.00 7.84 1.90
N VAL A 7 -1.29 8.77 1.27
CA VAL A 7 0.18 8.78 1.31
C VAL A 7 0.63 8.90 2.78
N GLY A 8 1.56 8.04 3.20
CA GLY A 8 2.02 7.86 4.58
C GLY A 8 1.24 6.82 5.40
N ASP A 9 0.15 6.23 4.88
CA ASP A 9 -0.50 5.10 5.57
C ASP A 9 0.43 3.88 5.58
N LYS A 10 0.54 3.21 6.73
CA LYS A 10 1.17 1.89 6.82
C LYS A 10 0.16 0.79 6.53
N VAL A 11 0.52 -0.08 5.59
CA VAL A 11 -0.32 -1.16 5.06
C VAL A 11 0.45 -2.47 5.01
N THR A 12 -0.26 -3.58 4.87
CA THR A 12 0.32 -4.87 4.50
C THR A 12 -0.14 -5.25 3.10
N VAL A 13 0.76 -5.83 2.31
CA VAL A 13 0.47 -6.32 0.96
C VAL A 13 0.16 -7.81 1.05
N LYS A 14 -0.96 -8.23 0.46
CA LYS A 14 -1.38 -9.64 0.45
C LYS A 14 -0.32 -10.51 -0.23
N GLY A 15 0.19 -11.50 0.50
CA GLY A 15 1.20 -12.43 0.01
C GLY A 15 2.65 -11.99 0.22
N GLU A 16 2.89 -10.76 0.67
CA GLU A 16 4.21 -10.29 1.11
C GLU A 16 4.33 -10.40 2.64
N LYS A 17 5.54 -10.63 3.13
CA LYS A 17 5.83 -10.56 4.56
C LYS A 17 6.33 -9.18 4.91
N GLY A 18 5.68 -8.53 5.88
CA GLY A 18 6.09 -7.24 6.41
C GLY A 18 5.08 -6.13 6.14
N THR A 19 5.48 -4.91 6.49
CA THR A 19 4.69 -3.69 6.29
C THR A 19 5.26 -2.86 5.16
N ALA A 20 4.38 -2.15 4.48
CA ALA A 20 4.70 -1.18 3.46
C ALA A 20 4.10 0.18 3.83
N GLU A 21 4.69 1.26 3.36
CA GLU A 21 4.15 2.61 3.50
C GLU A 21 3.69 3.12 2.15
N ILE A 22 2.52 3.74 2.08
CA ILE A 22 2.02 4.29 0.83
C ILE A 22 2.81 5.55 0.49
N VAL A 23 3.57 5.51 -0.59
CA VAL A 23 4.35 6.67 -1.06
C VAL A 23 3.62 7.45 -2.14
N LYS A 24 2.73 6.78 -2.91
CA LYS A 24 1.99 7.42 -4.00
C LYS A 24 0.69 6.71 -4.32
N ILE A 25 -0.32 7.48 -4.72
CA ILE A 25 -1.62 6.97 -5.15
C ILE A 25 -1.87 7.42 -6.58
N TYR A 26 -2.06 6.46 -7.47
CA TYR A 26 -2.37 6.69 -8.86
C TYR A 26 -3.89 6.58 -9.10
N PRO A 27 -4.40 7.20 -10.19
CA PRO A 27 -5.78 6.97 -10.60
C PRO A 27 -6.03 5.48 -10.90
N TYR A 28 -7.30 5.09 -10.93
CA TYR A 28 -7.75 3.71 -11.22
C TYR A 28 -7.34 2.64 -10.18
N GLY A 29 -7.01 3.04 -8.95
CA GLY A 29 -6.82 2.11 -7.83
C GLY A 29 -5.46 1.43 -7.79
N ILE A 30 -4.45 2.01 -8.43
CA ILE A 30 -3.04 1.60 -8.30
C ILE A 30 -2.39 2.46 -7.22
N ILE A 31 -1.65 1.82 -6.32
CA ILE A 31 -0.94 2.45 -5.20
C ILE A 31 0.51 2.03 -5.23
N GLU A 32 1.42 2.97 -5.10
CA GLU A 32 2.84 2.73 -4.88
C GLU A 32 3.10 2.65 -3.39
N VAL A 33 3.71 1.57 -2.97
CA VAL A 33 4.12 1.36 -1.59
C VAL A 33 5.61 1.13 -1.52
N GLU A 34 6.24 1.66 -0.48
CA GLU A 34 7.63 1.38 -0.13
C GLU A 34 7.64 0.33 0.98
N MET A 35 8.26 -0.80 0.71
CA MET A 35 8.41 -1.91 1.63
C MET A 35 9.50 -1.59 2.66
N SER A 36 9.53 -2.31 3.78
CA SER A 36 10.48 -2.06 4.87
C SER A 36 11.96 -2.30 4.49
N ASP A 37 12.21 -2.96 3.36
CA ASP A 37 13.54 -3.17 2.78
C ASP A 37 13.98 -2.01 1.86
N GLY A 38 13.16 -0.97 1.69
CA GLY A 38 13.38 0.16 0.80
C GLY A 38 12.95 -0.08 -0.64
N THR A 39 12.35 -1.25 -0.95
CA THR A 39 11.86 -1.54 -2.30
C THR A 39 10.51 -0.87 -2.53
N ALA A 40 10.37 -0.10 -3.61
CA ALA A 40 9.09 0.44 -4.04
C ALA A 40 8.35 -0.53 -4.99
N LYS A 41 7.04 -0.67 -4.81
CA LYS A 41 6.21 -1.58 -5.60
C LYS A 41 4.82 -1.00 -5.87
N ASN A 42 4.32 -1.18 -7.08
CA ASN A 42 2.96 -0.82 -7.45
C ASN A 42 2.03 -2.02 -7.18
N VAL A 43 1.00 -1.78 -6.38
CA VAL A 43 0.03 -2.78 -5.94
C VAL A 43 -1.38 -2.22 -6.09
N ARG A 44 -2.37 -3.09 -6.23
CA ARG A 44 -3.77 -2.64 -6.29
C ARG A 44 -4.33 -2.42 -4.90
N THR A 45 -5.28 -1.50 -4.80
CA THR A 45 -6.01 -1.21 -3.54
C THR A 45 -6.60 -2.46 -2.88
N HIS A 46 -7.07 -3.45 -3.66
CA HIS A 46 -7.63 -4.69 -3.14
C HIS A 46 -6.58 -5.68 -2.59
N GLU A 47 -5.30 -5.46 -2.85
CA GLU A 47 -4.18 -6.25 -2.32
C GLU A 47 -3.66 -5.68 -1.00
N LEU A 48 -4.06 -4.45 -0.66
CA LEU A 48 -3.63 -3.75 0.53
C LEU A 48 -4.60 -3.96 1.69
N ASN A 49 -4.06 -4.22 2.87
CA ASN A 49 -4.80 -4.19 4.13
C ASN A 49 -4.25 -3.07 5.01
N LYS A 50 -5.15 -2.25 5.57
CA LYS A 50 -4.75 -1.23 6.54
C LYS A 50 -4.37 -1.87 7.86
N ILE A 51 -3.26 -1.40 8.42
CA ILE A 51 -2.88 -1.70 9.79
C ILE A 51 -3.60 -0.67 10.66
N LYS A 52 -4.42 -1.13 11.59
CA LYS A 52 -5.26 -0.28 12.44
C LYS A 52 -4.47 0.34 13.57
#